data_AF-A0AA94JPN1-F1
#
_entry.id   AF-A0AA94JPN1-F1
#
_cell.length_a   1.000
_cell.length_b   1.000
_cell.length_c   1.000
_cell.angle_alpha   90.00
_cell.angle_beta   90.00
_cell.angle_gamma   90.00
#
_symmetry.space_group_name_H-M   'P 1'
#
loop_
_entity.id
_entity.type
_entity.pdbx_description
1 polymer ?
#
loop_
_entity_poly.entity_id
_entity_poly.type
_entity_poly.pdbx_seq_one_letter_code
_entity_poly.pdbx_strand_id
1 'polypeptide(L)'
;MKKYTKYITLITIGLILTILFWKYPAPHNRILNIQNYLITVGGIISAFVIAYLSAKIFNIKTDRDNRQTQIDKLGERLTAFRQLLYFVMHSRDFWVRYDDIAKFKKEYPGFDYERLRGSGEDPLRYKFHLEQTEISQGTISLYTAMEAIYDKEEKYLIPWAYERTATERYNIDDLSKYHEPCNQIWYYLDGRYAKHGVGLFNDEGLNRMDIENFQERLSIADIRQKGKDFHRVLLASLGSEFYEFVIPKMAELINQNTGVPKGLLKTFYSLLSIMLFGVLLPIILQSISVNKCIDTTLTLIFVNLTTLSLVYFLFEFYDLLKDEIDTNKKSSC
;
A
#
# COMPACT_ATOMS: atom_id res chain seq x y z
N MET A 1 -19.92 -22.21 1.30
CA MET A 1 -20.31 -23.57 1.74
C MET A 1 -19.20 -24.36 2.46
N LYS A 2 -18.05 -23.77 2.87
CA LYS A 2 -16.88 -24.52 3.39
C LYS A 2 -16.58 -24.37 4.90
N LYS A 3 -16.96 -23.24 5.52
CA LYS A 3 -16.57 -22.92 6.91
C LYS A 3 -17.23 -23.84 7.95
N TYR A 4 -18.53 -24.12 7.78
CA TYR A 4 -19.27 -24.98 8.71
C TYR A 4 -18.82 -26.44 8.67
N THR A 5 -18.48 -26.97 7.50
CA THR A 5 -17.99 -28.34 7.34
C THR A 5 -16.73 -28.59 8.16
N LYS A 6 -15.78 -27.64 8.13
CA LYS A 6 -14.55 -27.72 8.93
C LYS A 6 -14.82 -27.86 10.44
N TYR A 7 -15.67 -26.99 10.99
CA TYR A 7 -15.97 -27.01 12.42
C TYR A 7 -16.80 -28.24 12.80
N ILE A 8 -17.72 -28.68 11.95
CA ILE A 8 -18.48 -29.92 12.16
C ILE A 8 -17.50 -31.10 12.23
N THR A 9 -16.58 -31.24 11.27
CA THR A 9 -15.58 -32.32 11.30
C THR A 9 -14.72 -32.29 12.56
N LEU A 10 -14.27 -31.11 13.00
CA LEU A 10 -13.49 -30.97 14.24
C LEU A 10 -14.29 -31.38 15.48
N ILE A 11 -15.54 -30.92 15.59
CA ILE A 11 -16.43 -31.28 16.71
C ILE A 11 -16.71 -32.78 16.70
N THR A 12 -16.98 -33.37 15.53
CA THR A 12 -17.23 -34.81 15.39
C THR A 12 -16.01 -35.62 15.81
N ILE A 13 -14.81 -35.29 15.33
CA ILE A 13 -13.57 -35.98 15.73
C ILE A 13 -13.33 -35.83 17.24
N GLY A 14 -13.47 -34.62 17.78
CA GLY A 14 -13.25 -34.35 19.20
C GLY A 14 -14.23 -35.11 20.10
N LEU A 15 -15.51 -35.17 19.72
CA LEU A 15 -16.53 -35.94 20.44
C LEU A 15 -16.25 -37.44 20.38
N ILE A 16 -15.93 -37.99 19.20
CA ILE A 16 -15.59 -39.40 19.04
C ILE A 16 -14.39 -39.77 19.92
N LEU A 17 -13.31 -38.99 19.87
CA LEU A 17 -12.12 -39.24 20.68
C LEU A 17 -12.42 -39.15 22.18
N THR A 18 -13.21 -38.16 22.60
CA THR A 18 -13.60 -38.02 24.02
C THR A 18 -14.40 -39.23 24.51
N ILE A 19 -15.38 -39.69 23.73
CA ILE A 19 -16.18 -40.88 24.05
C ILE A 19 -15.30 -42.14 24.12
N LEU A 20 -14.39 -42.31 23.16
CA LEU A 20 -13.48 -43.46 23.13
C LEU A 20 -12.54 -43.47 24.33
N PHE A 21 -11.94 -42.33 24.68
CA PHE A 21 -11.03 -42.21 25.81
C PHE A 21 -11.72 -42.38 27.16
N TRP A 22 -12.97 -41.95 27.28
CA TRP A 22 -13.76 -42.18 28.50
C TRP A 22 -14.14 -43.66 28.65
N LYS A 23 -14.57 -44.30 27.57
CA LYS A 23 -15.03 -45.70 27.60
C LYS A 23 -13.88 -46.70 27.72
N TYR A 24 -12.72 -46.36 27.14
CA TYR A 24 -11.53 -47.20 27.10
C TYR A 24 -10.28 -46.39 27.49
N PRO A 25 -10.11 -46.06 28.79
CA PRO A 25 -8.94 -45.31 29.23
C PRO A 25 -7.66 -46.12 29.03
N ALA A 26 -6.59 -45.44 28.62
CA ALA A 26 -5.29 -46.08 28.43
C ALA A 26 -4.76 -46.62 29.78
N PRO A 27 -4.19 -47.83 29.80
CA PRO A 27 -3.62 -48.37 31.03
C PRO A 27 -2.40 -47.55 31.45
N HIS A 28 -2.27 -47.30 32.76
CA HIS A 28 -1.28 -46.34 33.30
C HIS A 28 0.17 -46.66 32.89
N ASN A 29 0.51 -47.94 32.74
CA ASN A 29 1.83 -48.38 32.28
C ASN A 29 2.19 -47.94 30.84
N ARG A 30 1.23 -47.43 30.05
CA ARG A 30 1.46 -46.91 28.70
C ARG A 30 1.46 -45.38 28.63
N ILE A 31 1.11 -44.67 29.70
CA ILE A 31 0.94 -43.20 29.69
C ILE A 31 2.24 -42.49 29.37
N LEU A 32 3.36 -42.90 29.99
CA LEU A 32 4.68 -42.32 29.71
C LEU A 32 5.05 -42.45 28.22
N ASN A 33 4.77 -43.62 27.61
CA ASN A 33 5.03 -43.84 26.18
C ASN A 33 4.15 -42.92 25.31
N ILE A 34 2.87 -42.75 25.66
CA ILE A 34 1.95 -41.86 24.94
C ILE A 34 2.45 -40.41 25.02
N GLN A 35 2.86 -39.94 26.20
CA GLN A 35 3.43 -38.61 26.37
C GLN A 35 4.71 -38.43 25.53
N ASN A 36 5.61 -39.42 25.52
CA ASN A 36 6.82 -39.39 24.70
C ASN A 36 6.51 -39.34 23.20
N TYR A 37 5.53 -40.11 22.73
CA TYR A 37 5.08 -40.04 21.33
C TYR A 37 4.49 -38.68 21.00
N LEU A 38 3.71 -38.13 21.91
CA LEU A 38 3.07 -36.84 21.72
C LEU A 38 4.10 -35.71 21.66
N ILE A 39 5.11 -35.72 22.55
CA ILE A 39 6.28 -34.82 22.49
C ILE A 39 7.02 -34.95 21.17
N THR A 40 7.27 -36.20 20.72
CA THR A 40 8.01 -36.47 19.49
C THR A 40 7.26 -35.97 18.26
N VAL A 41 5.98 -36.35 18.11
CA VAL A 41 5.14 -35.95 16.98
C VAL A 41 4.87 -34.46 17.00
N GLY A 42 4.54 -33.90 18.17
CA GLY A 42 4.36 -32.47 18.38
C GLY A 42 5.62 -31.69 17.98
N GLY A 43 6.79 -32.12 18.45
CA GLY A 43 8.07 -31.51 18.12
C GLY A 43 8.39 -31.53 16.62
N ILE A 44 8.24 -32.68 15.96
CA ILE A 44 8.48 -32.82 14.51
C ILE A 44 7.54 -31.91 13.72
N ILE A 45 6.25 -31.91 14.04
CA ILE A 45 5.26 -31.10 13.31
C ILE A 45 5.49 -29.62 13.58
N SER A 46 5.77 -29.23 14.81
CA SER A 46 6.11 -27.84 15.14
C SER A 46 7.34 -27.37 14.36
N ALA A 47 8.41 -28.19 14.29
CA ALA A 47 9.60 -27.85 13.51
C ALA A 47 9.27 -27.63 12.02
N PHE A 48 8.44 -28.50 11.43
CA PHE A 48 7.98 -28.35 10.04
C PHE A 48 7.17 -27.06 9.84
N VAL A 49 6.21 -26.77 10.72
CA VAL A 49 5.36 -25.58 10.62
C VAL A 49 6.17 -24.31 10.85
N ILE A 50 7.14 -24.31 11.77
CA ILE A 50 8.07 -23.19 11.97
C ILE A 50 8.86 -22.93 10.69
N ALA A 51 9.48 -23.96 10.11
CA ALA A 51 10.25 -23.81 8.87
C ALA A 51 9.41 -23.20 7.73
N TYR A 52 8.18 -23.69 7.57
CA TYR A 52 7.23 -23.16 6.58
C TYR A 52 6.86 -21.69 6.86
N LEU A 53 6.47 -21.36 8.10
CA LEU A 53 6.11 -20.00 8.49
C LEU A 53 7.27 -19.03 8.30
N SER A 54 8.48 -19.42 8.70
CA SER A 54 9.69 -18.64 8.49
C SER A 54 9.92 -18.36 7.00
N ALA A 55 9.91 -19.40 6.16
CA ALA A 55 10.07 -19.23 4.72
C ALA A 55 9.02 -18.28 4.13
N LYS A 56 7.74 -18.41 4.55
CA LYS A 56 6.67 -17.56 4.05
C LYS A 56 6.78 -16.11 4.55
N ILE A 57 7.21 -15.88 5.79
CA ILE A 57 7.48 -14.55 6.33
C ILE A 57 8.62 -13.88 5.55
N PHE A 58 9.69 -14.62 5.26
CA PHE A 58 10.79 -14.11 4.44
C PHE A 58 10.31 -13.70 3.05
N ASN A 59 9.54 -14.54 2.36
CA ASN A 59 8.98 -14.20 1.05
C ASN A 59 8.11 -12.95 1.10
N ILE A 60 7.19 -12.85 2.09
CA ILE A 60 6.34 -11.66 2.26
C ILE A 60 7.19 -10.40 2.51
N LYS A 61 8.24 -10.52 3.32
CA LYS A 61 9.16 -9.42 3.59
C LYS A 61 9.88 -8.99 2.31
N THR A 62 10.48 -9.93 1.58
CA THR A 62 11.15 -9.65 0.30
C THR A 62 10.21 -9.01 -0.71
N ASP A 63 8.97 -9.49 -0.84
CA ASP A 63 7.97 -8.90 -1.74
C ASP A 63 7.61 -7.47 -1.32
N ARG A 64 7.49 -7.22 -0.01
CA ARG A 64 7.26 -5.86 0.52
C ARG A 64 8.45 -4.94 0.27
N ASP A 65 9.67 -5.41 0.48
CA ASP A 65 10.89 -4.63 0.25
C ASP A 65 11.03 -4.28 -1.25
N ASN A 66 10.72 -5.23 -2.13
CA ASN A 66 10.68 -5.02 -3.58
C ASN A 66 9.59 -4.00 -3.98
N ARG A 67 8.39 -4.10 -3.42
CA ARG A 67 7.31 -3.11 -3.66
C ARG A 67 7.70 -1.74 -3.13
N GLN A 68 8.29 -1.66 -1.93
CA GLN A 68 8.74 -0.40 -1.35
C GLN A 68 9.79 0.27 -2.24
N THR A 69 10.75 -0.50 -2.76
CA THR A 69 11.75 0.01 -3.71
C THR A 69 11.10 0.59 -4.98
N GLN A 70 10.01 -0.01 -5.46
CA GLN A 70 9.26 0.53 -6.61
C GLN A 70 8.48 1.79 -6.24
N ILE A 71 7.85 1.82 -5.06
CA ILE A 71 7.15 3.00 -4.53
C ILE A 71 8.14 4.16 -4.39
N ASP A 72 9.32 3.91 -3.82
CA ASP A 72 10.36 4.94 -3.63
C ASP A 72 10.80 5.52 -4.98
N LYS A 73 11.03 4.67 -6.00
CA LYS A 73 11.34 5.13 -7.37
C LYS A 73 10.23 5.98 -7.97
N LEU A 74 8.96 5.60 -7.81
CA LEU A 74 7.83 6.40 -8.32
C LEU A 74 7.66 7.70 -7.53
N GLY A 75 7.93 7.68 -6.21
CA GLY A 75 7.92 8.84 -5.34
C GLY A 75 9.03 9.84 -5.66
N GLU A 76 10.22 9.37 -5.99
CA GLU A 76 11.32 10.21 -6.49
C GLU A 76 10.92 10.92 -7.79
N ARG A 77 10.30 10.20 -8.72
CA ARG A 77 9.77 10.79 -9.97
C ARG A 77 8.71 11.86 -9.67
N LEU A 78 7.79 11.59 -8.76
CA LEU A 78 6.74 12.54 -8.37
C LEU A 78 7.31 13.78 -7.70
N THR A 79 8.28 13.63 -6.80
CA THR A 79 8.98 14.74 -6.17
C THR A 79 9.71 15.60 -7.23
N ALA A 80 10.39 14.95 -8.18
CA ALA A 80 11.04 15.66 -9.28
C ALA A 80 10.02 16.41 -10.15
N PHE A 81 8.87 15.80 -10.46
CA PHE A 81 7.80 16.48 -11.19
C PHE A 81 7.26 17.69 -10.44
N ARG A 82 7.04 17.59 -9.12
CA ARG A 82 6.64 18.72 -8.27
C ARG A 82 7.67 19.86 -8.30
N GLN A 83 8.96 19.54 -8.28
CA GLN A 83 10.03 20.53 -8.41
C GLN A 83 10.05 21.18 -9.81
N LEU A 84 9.77 20.43 -10.88
CA LEU A 84 9.62 21.00 -12.23
C LEU A 84 8.46 22.00 -12.26
N LEU A 85 7.31 21.65 -11.68
CA LEU A 85 6.17 22.55 -11.57
C LEU A 85 6.51 23.81 -10.78
N TYR A 86 7.32 23.71 -9.73
CA TYR A 86 7.80 24.87 -9.00
C TYR A 86 8.52 25.88 -9.91
N PHE A 87 9.47 25.43 -10.73
CA PHE A 87 10.21 26.30 -11.65
C PHE A 87 9.28 26.94 -12.70
N VAL A 88 8.34 26.17 -13.24
CA VAL A 88 7.38 26.66 -14.25
C VAL A 88 6.42 27.68 -13.64
N MET A 89 5.87 27.40 -12.46
CA MET A 89 4.93 28.28 -11.77
C MET A 89 5.54 29.63 -11.40
N HIS A 90 6.83 29.66 -11.03
CA HIS A 90 7.51 30.89 -10.61
C HIS A 90 8.25 31.61 -11.75
N SER A 91 8.28 31.02 -12.95
CA SER A 91 8.89 31.64 -14.11
C SER A 91 7.96 32.67 -14.75
N ARG A 92 8.33 33.94 -14.70
CA ARG A 92 7.63 35.00 -15.45
C ARG A 92 7.71 34.81 -16.97
N ASP A 93 8.74 34.12 -17.44
CA ASP A 93 8.94 33.87 -18.87
C ASP A 93 7.97 32.82 -19.41
N PHE A 94 7.41 31.94 -18.56
CA PHE A 94 6.40 30.97 -18.97
C PHE A 94 5.01 31.60 -19.16
N TRP A 95 4.61 32.51 -18.28
CA TRP A 95 3.23 33.02 -18.25
C TRP A 95 3.08 34.33 -19.05
N VAL A 96 2.14 34.37 -19.99
CA VAL A 96 1.82 35.61 -20.72
C VAL A 96 1.14 36.63 -19.79
N ARG A 97 0.29 36.15 -18.88
CA ARG A 97 -0.48 36.96 -17.93
C ARG A 97 -0.09 36.64 -16.48
N TYR A 98 1.20 36.70 -16.15
CA TYR A 98 1.70 36.37 -14.80
C TYR A 98 1.02 37.18 -13.68
N ASP A 99 0.77 38.47 -13.91
CA ASP A 99 0.17 39.37 -12.90
C ASP A 99 -1.26 39.00 -12.52
N ASP A 100 -1.99 38.28 -13.40
CA ASP A 100 -3.33 37.77 -13.10
C ASP A 100 -3.29 36.79 -11.92
N ILE A 101 -2.22 36.02 -11.77
CA ILE A 101 -2.04 35.07 -10.66
C ILE A 101 -1.98 35.83 -9.33
N ALA A 102 -1.21 36.91 -9.27
CA ALA A 102 -1.09 37.74 -8.07
C ALA A 102 -2.41 38.44 -7.73
N LYS A 103 -3.12 38.97 -8.74
CA LYS A 103 -4.45 39.56 -8.56
C LYS A 103 -5.45 38.53 -8.04
N PHE A 104 -5.49 37.35 -8.66
CA PHE A 104 -6.35 36.25 -8.24
C PHE A 104 -6.12 35.86 -6.78
N LYS A 105 -4.87 35.66 -6.37
CA LYS A 105 -4.53 35.31 -4.98
C LYS A 105 -4.93 36.38 -3.97
N LYS A 106 -4.93 37.65 -4.37
CA LYS A 106 -5.38 38.77 -3.54
C LYS A 106 -6.90 38.86 -3.46
N GLU A 107 -7.60 38.67 -4.57
CA GLU A 107 -9.06 38.81 -4.66
C GLU A 107 -9.82 37.57 -4.16
N TYR A 108 -9.24 36.38 -4.32
CA TYR A 108 -9.84 35.09 -3.97
C TYR A 108 -8.92 34.27 -3.05
N PRO A 109 -8.66 34.74 -1.81
CA PRO A 109 -7.79 34.04 -0.87
C PRO A 109 -8.39 32.66 -0.50
N GLY A 110 -7.57 31.60 -0.56
CA GLY A 110 -8.00 30.23 -0.25
C GLY A 110 -8.95 29.61 -1.29
N PHE A 111 -9.01 30.17 -2.50
CA PHE A 111 -9.69 29.55 -3.64
C PHE A 111 -8.68 28.72 -4.45
N ASP A 112 -8.63 27.43 -4.12
CA ASP A 112 -7.69 26.45 -4.66
C ASP A 112 -8.31 25.60 -5.79
N TYR A 113 -7.55 24.64 -6.30
CA TYR A 113 -7.99 23.76 -7.38
C TYR A 113 -9.28 23.00 -7.04
N GLU A 114 -9.37 22.44 -5.84
CA GLU A 114 -10.52 21.64 -5.41
C GLU A 114 -11.79 22.49 -5.32
N ARG A 115 -11.72 23.72 -4.85
CA ARG A 115 -12.88 24.62 -4.88
C ARG A 115 -13.24 25.07 -6.29
N LEU A 116 -12.23 25.35 -7.12
CA LEU A 116 -12.42 25.79 -8.50
C LEU A 116 -13.04 24.69 -9.38
N ARG A 117 -12.70 23.42 -9.16
CA ARG A 117 -13.12 22.28 -10.01
C ARG A 117 -14.03 21.26 -9.31
N GLY A 118 -14.25 21.38 -8.01
CA GLY A 118 -15.00 20.41 -7.23
C GLY A 118 -16.48 20.32 -7.60
N SER A 119 -17.16 19.28 -7.14
CA SER A 119 -18.60 19.14 -7.31
C SER A 119 -19.38 19.99 -6.29
N GLY A 120 -20.49 20.61 -6.67
CA GLY A 120 -21.43 21.27 -5.75
C GLY A 120 -21.81 22.70 -6.14
N GLU A 121 -22.46 23.42 -5.23
CA GLU A 121 -22.69 24.86 -5.37
C GLU A 121 -21.66 25.62 -4.54
N ASP A 122 -20.73 26.30 -5.21
CA ASP A 122 -19.78 27.21 -4.57
C ASP A 122 -20.00 28.62 -5.13
N PRO A 123 -20.45 29.59 -4.31
CA PRO A 123 -20.68 30.96 -4.74
C PRO A 123 -19.43 31.66 -5.30
N LEU A 124 -18.24 31.36 -4.78
CA LEU A 124 -16.99 31.93 -5.28
C LEU A 124 -16.66 31.38 -6.66
N ARG A 125 -16.94 30.10 -6.90
CA ARG A 125 -16.78 29.50 -8.22
C ARG A 125 -17.73 30.10 -9.24
N TYR A 126 -19.00 30.29 -8.88
CA TYR A 126 -19.98 30.96 -9.75
C TYR A 126 -19.48 32.37 -10.11
N LYS A 127 -19.10 33.15 -9.10
CA LYS A 127 -18.57 34.50 -9.28
C LYS A 127 -17.34 34.52 -10.18
N PHE A 128 -16.39 33.60 -9.97
CA PHE A 128 -15.18 33.53 -10.77
C PHE A 128 -15.44 33.15 -12.23
N HIS A 129 -16.33 32.19 -12.50
CA HIS A 129 -16.57 31.76 -13.88
C HIS A 129 -17.50 32.68 -14.67
N LEU A 130 -18.44 33.37 -14.02
CA LEU A 130 -19.50 34.11 -14.71
C LEU A 130 -19.36 35.63 -14.61
N GLU A 131 -18.74 36.15 -13.56
CA GLU A 131 -18.67 37.60 -13.31
C GLU A 131 -17.26 38.16 -13.54
N GLN A 132 -16.20 37.35 -13.35
CA GLN A 132 -14.82 37.81 -13.48
C GLN A 132 -14.38 37.85 -14.94
N THR A 133 -14.07 39.06 -15.43
CA THR A 133 -13.63 39.33 -16.81
C THR A 133 -12.20 39.88 -16.89
N GLU A 134 -11.66 40.39 -15.79
CA GLU A 134 -10.34 41.02 -15.75
C GLU A 134 -9.21 39.99 -15.62
N ILE A 135 -9.48 38.83 -15.01
CA ILE A 135 -8.51 37.76 -14.76
C ILE A 135 -8.72 36.60 -15.74
N SER A 136 -7.64 36.13 -16.37
CA SER A 136 -7.67 34.97 -17.26
C SER A 136 -8.03 33.68 -16.53
N GLN A 137 -9.25 33.19 -16.74
CA GLN A 137 -9.71 31.93 -16.14
C GLN A 137 -8.86 30.72 -16.53
N GLY A 138 -8.35 30.68 -17.77
CA GLY A 138 -7.48 29.60 -18.24
C GLY A 138 -6.11 29.61 -17.53
N THR A 139 -5.51 30.79 -17.38
CA THR A 139 -4.24 30.97 -16.66
C THR A 139 -4.39 30.52 -15.20
N ILE A 140 -5.46 30.96 -14.53
CA ILE A 140 -5.72 30.58 -13.14
C ILE A 140 -6.01 29.09 -13.00
N SER A 141 -6.81 28.50 -13.90
CA SER A 141 -7.15 27.08 -13.83
C SER A 141 -5.93 26.17 -14.02
N LEU A 142 -5.00 26.54 -14.90
CA LEU A 142 -3.74 25.81 -15.05
C LEU A 142 -2.83 26.04 -13.84
N TYR A 143 -2.70 27.29 -13.38
CA TYR A 143 -1.87 27.63 -12.23
C TYR A 143 -2.32 26.88 -10.96
N THR A 144 -3.62 26.85 -10.65
CA THR A 144 -4.14 26.17 -9.46
C THR A 144 -3.98 24.65 -9.56
N ALA A 145 -4.05 24.06 -10.77
CA ALA A 145 -3.74 22.66 -10.97
C ALA A 145 -2.27 22.34 -10.65
N MET A 146 -1.33 23.15 -11.16
CA MET A 146 0.09 23.00 -10.83
C MET A 146 0.32 23.20 -9.32
N GLU A 147 -0.36 24.18 -8.71
CA GLU A 147 -0.28 24.47 -7.28
C GLU A 147 -0.81 23.33 -6.40
N ALA A 148 -1.86 22.63 -6.83
CA ALA A 148 -2.42 21.49 -6.10
C ALA A 148 -1.42 20.33 -6.00
N ILE A 149 -0.64 20.09 -7.05
CA ILE A 149 0.41 19.04 -7.10
C ILE A 149 1.65 19.48 -6.34
N TYR A 150 2.03 20.76 -6.48
CA TYR A 150 3.11 21.36 -5.71
C TYR A 150 2.86 21.19 -4.20
N ASP A 151 1.61 21.36 -3.77
CA ASP A 151 1.16 21.20 -2.39
C ASP A 151 1.86 22.13 -1.39
N LYS A 152 1.29 23.33 -1.25
CA LYS A 152 1.78 24.37 -0.37
C LYS A 152 1.19 24.21 1.02
N GLU A 153 1.62 23.19 1.77
CA GLU A 153 1.50 23.30 3.23
C GLU A 153 2.36 24.50 3.68
N GLU A 154 1.74 25.41 4.43
CA GLU A 154 2.20 26.76 4.75
C GLU A 154 3.60 26.84 5.39
N LYS A 155 4.67 26.73 4.60
CA LYS A 155 6.02 27.08 5.04
C LYS A 155 6.66 28.04 4.05
N TYR A 156 7.13 29.17 4.59
CA TYR A 156 7.85 30.24 3.89
C TYR A 156 9.14 29.75 3.20
N LEU A 157 9.63 28.57 3.57
CA LEU A 157 10.58 27.79 2.78
C LEU A 157 10.01 26.40 2.56
N ILE A 158 10.06 25.94 1.31
CA ILE A 158 9.81 24.56 0.94
C ILE A 158 11.19 23.91 0.77
N PRO A 159 11.72 23.20 1.79
CA PRO A 159 13.08 22.67 1.72
C PRO A 159 13.26 21.73 0.54
N TRP A 160 12.26 20.89 0.26
CA TRP A 160 12.29 19.94 -0.86
C TRP A 160 12.33 20.60 -2.25
N ALA A 161 11.89 21.85 -2.42
CA ALA A 161 11.90 22.50 -3.74
C ALA A 161 13.33 22.75 -4.25
N TYR A 162 14.29 22.90 -3.34
CA TYR A 162 15.70 23.19 -3.64
C TYR A 162 16.64 22.07 -3.18
N GLU A 163 16.23 21.25 -2.22
CA GLU A 163 17.05 20.17 -1.68
C GLU A 163 17.09 18.97 -2.64
N ARG A 164 18.29 18.71 -3.19
CA ARG A 164 18.50 17.69 -4.23
C ARG A 164 18.27 16.25 -3.76
N THR A 165 18.30 16.04 -2.44
CA THR A 165 18.17 14.72 -1.80
C THR A 165 16.80 14.53 -1.13
N ALA A 166 15.89 15.50 -1.25
CA ALA A 166 14.59 15.38 -0.63
C ALA A 166 13.78 14.26 -1.30
N THR A 167 13.55 13.18 -0.55
CA THR A 167 12.63 12.10 -0.91
C THR A 167 11.42 12.20 0.00
N GLU A 168 10.30 12.64 -0.54
CA GLU A 168 9.03 12.67 0.19
C GLU A 168 8.36 11.29 0.15
N ARG A 169 7.68 10.94 1.26
CA ARG A 169 6.85 9.74 1.33
C ARG A 169 5.40 10.11 1.13
N TYR A 170 4.82 9.59 0.06
CA TYR A 170 3.44 9.86 -0.32
C TYR A 170 2.48 8.83 0.26
N ASN A 171 1.38 9.29 0.83
CA ASN A 171 0.25 8.46 1.23
C ASN A 171 -0.84 8.46 0.13
N ILE A 172 -1.90 7.68 0.30
CA ILE A 172 -2.99 7.57 -0.69
C ILE A 172 -3.76 8.89 -0.86
N ASP A 173 -3.91 9.68 0.21
CA ASP A 173 -4.64 10.94 0.16
C ASP A 173 -3.87 11.98 -0.67
N ASP A 174 -2.54 12.05 -0.50
CA ASP A 174 -1.66 12.88 -1.33
C ASP A 174 -1.84 12.53 -2.82
N LEU A 175 -1.82 11.23 -3.14
CA LEU A 175 -1.96 10.75 -4.52
C LEU A 175 -3.32 11.03 -5.11
N SER A 176 -4.39 10.89 -4.32
CA SER A 176 -5.73 11.24 -4.76
C SER A 176 -5.84 12.73 -5.08
N LYS A 177 -5.22 13.59 -4.26
CA LYS A 177 -5.21 15.05 -4.47
C LYS A 177 -4.44 15.46 -5.73
N TYR A 178 -3.35 14.77 -6.05
CA TYR A 178 -2.49 15.15 -7.19
C TYR A 178 -2.95 14.55 -8.53
N HIS A 179 -3.79 13.51 -8.50
CA HIS A 179 -4.19 12.78 -9.70
C HIS A 179 -4.88 13.66 -10.75
N GLU A 180 -6.09 14.17 -10.47
CA GLU A 180 -6.86 14.97 -11.44
C GLU A 180 -6.13 16.26 -11.92
N PRO A 181 -5.43 17.01 -11.06
CA PRO A 181 -4.60 18.12 -11.51
C PRO A 181 -3.58 17.78 -12.61
N CYS A 182 -3.03 16.56 -12.63
CA CYS A 182 -2.07 16.14 -13.66
C CYS A 182 -2.72 16.11 -15.06
N ASN A 183 -3.96 15.61 -15.14
CA ASN A 183 -4.75 15.64 -16.36
C ASN A 183 -5.09 17.08 -16.79
N GLN A 184 -5.31 17.98 -15.82
CA GLN A 184 -5.57 19.38 -16.12
C GLN A 184 -4.37 20.09 -16.77
N ILE A 185 -3.14 19.72 -16.38
CA ILE A 185 -1.92 20.20 -17.04
C ILE A 185 -1.93 19.78 -18.52
N TRP A 186 -2.15 18.48 -18.80
CA TRP A 186 -2.25 17.99 -20.17
C TRP A 186 -3.35 18.71 -20.97
N TYR A 187 -4.53 18.91 -20.36
CA TYR A 187 -5.69 19.53 -21.01
C TYR A 187 -5.35 20.91 -21.60
N TYR A 188 -4.69 21.78 -20.82
CA TYR A 188 -4.35 23.13 -21.26
C TYR A 188 -3.13 23.15 -22.19
N LEU A 189 -2.11 22.35 -21.88
CA LEU A 189 -0.83 22.41 -22.58
C LEU A 189 -0.81 21.63 -23.89
N ASP A 190 -1.71 20.67 -24.11
CA ASP A 190 -1.76 19.89 -25.35
C ASP A 190 -3.20 19.50 -25.75
N GLY A 191 -3.92 18.75 -24.90
CA GLY A 191 -5.18 18.08 -25.26
C GLY A 191 -6.28 19.00 -25.82
N ARG A 192 -6.40 20.22 -25.31
CA ARG A 192 -7.29 21.27 -25.84
C ARG A 192 -6.56 22.59 -26.08
N TYR A 193 -5.26 22.52 -26.36
CA TYR A 193 -4.40 23.69 -26.54
C TYR A 193 -4.98 24.70 -27.52
N ALA A 194 -5.43 24.26 -28.70
CA ALA A 194 -5.97 25.15 -29.74
C ALA A 194 -7.17 26.00 -29.29
N LYS A 195 -7.97 25.50 -28.33
CA LYS A 195 -9.16 26.19 -27.84
C LYS A 195 -8.93 26.92 -26.52
N HIS A 196 -8.07 26.38 -25.66
CA HIS A 196 -7.98 26.81 -24.26
C HIS A 196 -6.56 27.17 -23.81
N GLY A 197 -5.52 26.94 -24.61
CA GLY A 197 -4.12 27.19 -24.25
C GLY A 197 -3.43 28.29 -25.05
N VAL A 198 -3.86 28.54 -26.30
CA VAL A 198 -3.24 29.55 -27.18
C VAL A 198 -3.23 30.93 -26.50
N GLY A 199 -2.05 31.53 -26.41
CA GLY A 199 -1.84 32.88 -25.86
C GLY A 199 -1.84 32.97 -24.33
N LEU A 200 -1.94 31.84 -23.61
CA LEU A 200 -1.90 31.84 -22.13
C LEU A 200 -0.48 31.72 -21.56
N PHE A 201 0.41 31.07 -22.29
CA PHE A 201 1.78 30.78 -21.89
C PHE A 201 2.71 30.76 -23.11
N ASN A 202 4.00 30.92 -22.87
CA ASN A 202 5.05 30.87 -23.86
C ASN A 202 5.57 29.43 -23.96
N ASP A 203 5.50 28.85 -25.15
CA ASP A 203 5.80 27.43 -25.39
C ASP A 203 7.19 27.02 -24.91
N GLU A 204 8.18 27.91 -25.04
CA GLU A 204 9.60 27.72 -24.66
C GLU A 204 10.02 28.61 -23.47
N GLY A 205 9.06 29.30 -22.85
CA GLY A 205 9.36 30.29 -21.82
C GLY A 205 9.71 29.64 -20.49
N LEU A 206 10.98 29.70 -20.11
CA LEU A 206 11.45 29.35 -18.76
C LEU A 206 12.56 30.33 -18.34
N ASN A 207 12.61 30.63 -17.04
CA ASN A 207 13.62 31.52 -16.50
C ASN A 207 15.00 30.91 -16.71
N ARG A 208 15.93 31.67 -17.30
CA ARG A 208 17.29 31.20 -17.61
C ARG A 208 18.03 30.66 -16.40
N MET A 209 17.81 31.23 -15.22
CA MET A 209 18.45 30.76 -13.99
C MET A 209 17.96 29.39 -13.53
N ASP A 210 16.77 28.96 -14.00
CA ASP A 210 16.14 27.71 -13.60
C ASP A 210 16.35 26.58 -14.62
N ILE A 211 16.88 26.87 -15.83
CA ILE A 211 17.03 25.88 -16.92
C ILE A 211 17.90 24.70 -16.50
N GLU A 212 19.05 24.94 -15.86
CA GLU A 212 19.96 23.86 -15.43
C GLU A 212 19.29 22.95 -14.39
N ASN A 213 18.65 23.54 -13.38
CA ASN A 213 17.92 22.80 -12.36
C ASN A 213 16.72 22.05 -12.97
N PHE A 214 16.02 22.66 -13.93
CA PHE A 214 14.93 22.03 -14.67
C PHE A 214 15.42 20.79 -15.43
N GLN A 215 16.52 20.89 -16.20
CA GLN A 215 17.07 19.77 -16.95
C GLN A 215 17.52 18.62 -16.04
N GLU A 216 18.12 18.92 -14.89
CA GLU A 216 18.48 17.91 -13.88
C GLU A 216 17.23 17.15 -13.40
N ARG A 217 16.18 17.87 -12.98
CA ARG A 217 14.93 17.27 -12.49
C ARG A 217 14.13 16.54 -13.55
N LEU A 218 14.17 17.02 -14.79
CA LEU A 218 13.51 16.39 -15.92
C LEU A 218 14.01 14.96 -16.11
N SER A 219 15.32 14.74 -15.99
CA SER A 219 15.93 13.43 -16.15
C SER A 219 15.52 12.42 -15.06
N ILE A 220 15.14 12.92 -13.87
CA ILE A 220 14.63 12.12 -12.76
C ILE A 220 13.14 11.81 -12.99
N ALA A 221 12.35 12.82 -13.35
CA ALA A 221 10.90 12.66 -13.57
C ALA A 221 10.59 11.69 -14.73
N ASP A 222 11.27 11.85 -15.87
CA ASP A 222 11.24 10.91 -16.99
C ASP A 222 12.59 10.89 -17.74
N ILE A 223 13.30 9.77 -17.62
CA ILE A 223 14.60 9.56 -18.27
C ILE A 223 14.53 9.69 -19.80
N ARG A 224 13.36 9.43 -20.43
CA ARG A 224 13.18 9.57 -21.89
C ARG A 224 13.23 11.02 -22.37
N GLN A 225 13.09 11.96 -21.45
CA GLN A 225 13.14 13.41 -21.75
C GLN A 225 14.52 14.00 -21.46
N LYS A 226 15.50 13.20 -21.04
CA LYS A 226 16.84 13.68 -20.69
C LYS A 226 17.50 14.46 -21.83
N GLY A 227 18.01 15.65 -21.51
CA GLY A 227 18.73 16.52 -22.45
C GLY A 227 17.84 17.26 -23.45
N LYS A 228 16.51 17.17 -23.33
CA LYS A 228 15.60 18.00 -24.11
C LYS A 228 15.46 19.37 -23.47
N ASP A 229 15.31 20.38 -24.32
CA ASP A 229 15.00 21.73 -23.89
C ASP A 229 13.56 21.85 -23.40
N PHE A 230 13.31 22.86 -22.59
CA PHE A 230 11.97 23.14 -22.08
C PHE A 230 11.02 23.44 -23.23
N HIS A 231 9.87 22.76 -23.23
CA HIS A 231 8.74 23.07 -24.09
C HIS A 231 7.44 22.66 -23.39
N ARG A 232 6.34 23.39 -23.63
CA ARG A 232 5.01 23.04 -23.09
C ARG A 232 4.57 21.58 -23.31
N VAL A 233 4.90 20.97 -24.45
CA VAL A 233 4.47 19.60 -24.81
C VAL A 233 5.18 18.59 -23.93
N LEU A 234 6.42 18.89 -23.53
CA LEU A 234 7.15 18.07 -22.58
C LEU A 234 6.44 18.07 -21.22
N LEU A 235 6.01 19.25 -20.74
CA LEU A 235 5.26 19.34 -19.50
C LEU A 235 3.87 18.68 -19.58
N ALA A 236 3.19 18.79 -20.73
CA ALA A 236 1.95 18.07 -21.00
C ALA A 236 2.15 16.55 -20.95
N SER A 237 3.22 16.04 -21.55
CA SER A 237 3.54 14.62 -21.58
C SER A 237 3.83 14.06 -20.18
N LEU A 238 4.50 14.84 -19.34
CA LEU A 238 4.67 14.50 -17.92
C LEU A 238 3.30 14.45 -17.22
N GLY A 239 2.46 15.48 -17.40
CA GLY A 239 1.10 15.50 -16.85
C GLY A 239 0.30 14.23 -17.19
N SER A 240 0.32 13.80 -18.46
CA SER A 240 -0.31 12.54 -18.89
C SER A 240 0.32 11.31 -18.25
N GLU A 241 1.64 11.21 -18.21
CA GLU A 241 2.32 10.05 -17.62
C GLU A 241 2.04 9.91 -16.11
N PHE A 242 2.00 11.03 -15.39
CA PHE A 242 1.70 11.02 -13.96
C PHE A 242 0.24 10.66 -13.69
N TYR A 243 -0.68 11.14 -14.52
CA TYR A 243 -2.09 10.80 -14.47
C TYR A 243 -2.35 9.32 -14.79
N GLU A 244 -1.84 8.83 -15.92
CA GLU A 244 -2.20 7.50 -16.44
C GLU A 244 -1.42 6.36 -15.77
N PHE A 245 -0.18 6.61 -15.33
CA PHE A 245 0.72 5.55 -14.90
C PHE A 245 1.33 5.78 -13.52
N VAL A 246 2.07 6.87 -13.28
CA VAL A 246 2.90 6.97 -12.06
C VAL A 246 2.05 7.00 -10.79
N ILE A 247 1.05 7.88 -10.73
CA ILE A 247 0.19 8.00 -9.55
C ILE A 247 -0.68 6.74 -9.36
N PRO A 248 -1.41 6.23 -10.38
CA PRO A 248 -2.19 5.01 -10.23
C PRO A 248 -1.35 3.80 -9.82
N LYS A 249 -0.18 3.62 -10.43
CA LYS A 249 0.70 2.48 -10.10
C LYS A 249 1.24 2.57 -8.69
N MET A 250 1.61 3.76 -8.24
CA MET A 250 2.09 3.95 -6.87
C MET A 250 0.98 3.70 -5.85
N ALA A 251 -0.25 4.18 -6.11
CA ALA A 251 -1.40 3.91 -5.27
C ALA A 251 -1.73 2.41 -5.21
N GLU A 252 -1.66 1.70 -6.34
CA GLU A 252 -1.81 0.23 -6.39
C GLU A 252 -0.81 -0.48 -5.48
N LEU A 253 0.48 -0.13 -5.59
CA LEU A 253 1.55 -0.74 -4.80
C LEU A 253 1.42 -0.44 -3.29
N ILE A 254 1.04 0.78 -2.92
CA ILE A 254 0.78 1.16 -1.52
C ILE A 254 -0.38 0.33 -0.96
N ASN A 255 -1.47 0.20 -1.72
CA ASN A 255 -2.64 -0.59 -1.30
C ASN A 255 -2.33 -2.10 -1.19
N GLN A 256 -1.35 -2.61 -1.94
CA GLN A 256 -0.86 -4.00 -1.83
C GLN A 256 0.00 -4.25 -0.59
N ASN A 257 0.56 -3.20 0.04
CA ASN A 257 1.29 -3.30 1.31
C ASN A 257 0.35 -3.48 2.50
N THR A 258 -0.45 -4.55 2.46
CA THR A 258 -1.33 -4.96 3.55
C THR A 258 -0.56 -5.70 4.65
N GLY A 259 -1.17 -5.78 5.84
CA GLY A 259 -0.63 -6.48 7.01
C GLY A 259 -0.43 -7.98 6.84
N VAL A 260 -0.12 -8.69 7.93
CA VAL A 260 0.12 -10.15 7.86
C VAL A 260 -1.13 -10.89 7.36
N PRO A 261 -1.03 -11.77 6.35
CA PRO A 261 -2.18 -12.51 5.85
C PRO A 261 -2.89 -13.30 6.95
N LYS A 262 -4.23 -13.24 7.00
CA LYS A 262 -5.02 -13.90 8.04
C LYS A 262 -4.76 -15.42 8.11
N GLY A 263 -4.54 -16.08 6.98
CA GLY A 263 -4.23 -17.52 6.94
C GLY A 263 -2.88 -17.85 7.61
N LEU A 264 -1.88 -16.98 7.46
CA LEU A 264 -0.59 -17.12 8.13
C LEU A 264 -0.76 -17.01 9.66
N LEU A 265 -1.55 -16.04 10.13
CA LEU A 265 -1.85 -15.88 11.56
C LEU A 265 -2.55 -17.11 12.15
N LYS A 266 -3.53 -17.68 11.45
CA LYS A 266 -4.21 -18.91 11.92
C LYS A 266 -3.27 -20.11 11.96
N THR A 267 -2.35 -20.21 11.01
CA THR A 267 -1.31 -21.25 11.01
C THR A 267 -0.37 -21.09 12.21
N PHE A 268 0.00 -19.86 12.54
CA PHE A 268 0.76 -19.54 13.75
C PHE A 268 0.02 -19.93 15.04
N TYR A 269 -1.28 -19.64 15.17
CA TYR A 269 -2.05 -20.08 16.33
C TYR A 269 -2.18 -21.61 16.42
N SER A 270 -2.26 -22.29 15.28
CA SER A 270 -2.26 -23.76 15.24
C SER A 270 -0.93 -24.33 15.76
N LEU A 271 0.19 -23.74 15.33
CA LEU A 271 1.53 -24.07 15.84
C LEU A 271 1.60 -23.88 17.35
N LEU A 272 1.13 -22.74 17.87
CA LEU A 272 1.15 -22.46 19.30
C LEU A 272 0.36 -23.51 20.09
N SER A 273 -0.82 -23.91 19.59
CA SER A 273 -1.63 -24.97 20.19
C SER A 273 -0.92 -26.34 20.18
N ILE A 274 -0.29 -26.71 19.05
CA ILE A 274 0.48 -27.96 18.93
C ILE A 274 1.68 -27.96 19.88
N MET A 275 2.43 -26.86 20.00
CA MET A 275 3.55 -26.78 20.94
C MET A 275 3.07 -26.85 22.39
N LEU A 276 1.98 -26.16 22.72
CA LEU A 276 1.46 -26.11 24.09
C LEU A 276 0.98 -27.48 24.56
N PHE A 277 0.06 -28.10 23.80
CA PHE A 277 -0.56 -29.37 24.19
C PHE A 277 0.26 -30.58 23.78
N GLY A 278 1.01 -30.48 22.69
CA GLY A 278 1.81 -31.56 22.11
C GLY A 278 3.21 -31.68 22.69
N VAL A 279 3.75 -30.63 23.33
CA VAL A 279 5.16 -30.62 23.79
C VAL A 279 5.30 -30.10 25.21
N LEU A 280 4.94 -28.83 25.45
CA LEU A 280 5.24 -28.15 26.71
C LEU A 280 4.49 -28.74 27.91
N LEU A 281 3.16 -28.86 27.81
CA LEU A 281 2.35 -29.42 28.90
C LEU A 281 2.68 -30.89 29.22
N PRO A 282 2.91 -31.77 28.23
CA PRO A 282 3.40 -33.14 28.48
C PRO A 282 4.75 -33.19 29.21
N ILE A 283 5.72 -32.35 28.83
CA ILE A 283 7.02 -32.28 29.52
C ILE A 283 6.83 -31.81 30.96
N ILE A 284 6.01 -30.79 31.17
CA ILE A 284 5.67 -30.30 32.51
C ILE A 284 5.02 -31.43 33.31
N LEU A 285 4.04 -32.13 32.74
CA LEU A 285 3.32 -33.23 33.38
C LEU A 285 4.25 -34.38 33.78
N GLN A 286 5.21 -34.75 32.92
CA GLN A 286 6.25 -35.74 33.25
C GLN A 286 7.16 -35.31 34.40
N SER A 287 7.37 -33.99 34.54
CA SER A 287 8.26 -33.42 35.55
C SER A 287 7.61 -33.29 36.92
N ILE A 288 6.27 -33.34 37.01
CA ILE A 288 5.53 -33.23 38.26
C ILE A 288 4.98 -34.58 38.73
N SER A 289 5.13 -34.88 40.02
CA SER A 289 4.57 -36.09 40.62
C SER A 289 3.07 -35.91 40.89
N VAL A 290 2.23 -36.29 39.93
CA VAL A 290 0.76 -36.23 40.04
C VAL A 290 0.14 -37.60 40.30
N ASN A 291 -1.08 -37.60 40.82
CA ASN A 291 -1.88 -38.82 40.97
C ASN A 291 -2.09 -39.51 39.60
N LYS A 292 -1.93 -40.83 39.55
CA LYS A 292 -2.08 -41.68 38.36
C LYS A 292 -3.37 -41.42 37.56
N CYS A 293 -4.49 -41.18 38.25
CA CYS A 293 -5.77 -40.89 37.61
C CYS A 293 -5.75 -39.52 36.89
N ILE A 294 -5.16 -38.52 37.53
CA ILE A 294 -5.02 -37.16 36.99
C ILE A 294 -4.07 -37.17 35.80
N ASP A 295 -2.91 -37.83 35.93
CA ASP A 295 -1.91 -37.98 34.86
C ASP A 295 -2.50 -38.64 33.60
N THR A 296 -3.25 -39.73 33.80
CA THR A 296 -3.95 -40.42 32.71
C THR A 296 -4.96 -39.50 32.02
N THR A 297 -5.78 -38.79 32.80
CA THR A 297 -6.83 -37.92 32.27
C THR A 297 -6.26 -36.73 31.50
N LEU A 298 -5.26 -36.04 32.07
CA LEU A 298 -4.60 -34.91 31.42
C LEU A 298 -3.88 -35.32 30.14
N THR A 299 -3.20 -36.48 30.16
CA THR A 299 -2.55 -37.02 28.96
C THR A 299 -3.56 -37.24 27.83
N LEU A 300 -4.72 -37.82 28.11
CA LEU A 300 -5.76 -38.05 27.11
C LEU A 300 -6.37 -36.75 26.59
N ILE A 301 -6.52 -35.73 27.45
CA ILE A 301 -6.92 -34.37 27.04
C ILE A 301 -5.88 -33.77 26.09
N PHE A 302 -4.59 -33.88 26.40
CA PHE A 302 -3.50 -33.36 25.56
C PHE A 302 -3.46 -34.07 24.21
N VAL A 303 -3.65 -35.39 24.17
CA VAL A 303 -3.78 -36.16 22.91
C VAL A 303 -4.94 -35.63 22.08
N ASN A 304 -6.10 -35.41 22.69
CA ASN A 304 -7.27 -34.91 21.98
C ASN A 304 -7.04 -33.50 21.41
N LEU A 305 -6.56 -32.57 22.23
CA LEU A 305 -6.31 -31.18 21.83
C LEU A 305 -5.21 -31.07 20.76
N THR A 306 -4.16 -31.88 20.87
CA THR A 306 -3.10 -31.94 19.85
C THR A 306 -3.66 -32.46 18.54
N THR A 307 -4.45 -33.54 18.57
CA THR A 307 -5.09 -34.11 17.37
C THR A 307 -6.03 -33.10 16.70
N LEU A 308 -6.86 -32.40 17.46
CA LEU A 308 -7.73 -31.35 16.94
C LEU A 308 -6.93 -30.20 16.33
N SER A 309 -5.82 -29.79 16.97
CA SER A 309 -4.94 -28.75 16.45
C SER A 309 -4.28 -29.16 15.14
N LEU A 310 -3.87 -30.42 15.00
CA LEU A 310 -3.31 -30.97 13.77
C LEU A 310 -4.33 -30.99 12.63
N VAL A 311 -5.55 -31.49 12.89
CA VAL A 311 -6.62 -31.48 11.89
C VAL A 311 -6.98 -30.05 11.49
N TYR A 312 -7.06 -29.12 12.46
CA TYR A 312 -7.32 -27.72 12.19
C TYR A 312 -6.21 -27.08 11.32
N PHE A 313 -4.94 -27.38 11.61
CA PHE A 313 -3.79 -26.98 10.82
C PHE A 313 -3.89 -27.51 9.39
N LEU A 314 -4.18 -28.80 9.19
CA LEU A 314 -4.31 -29.38 7.85
C LEU A 314 -5.36 -28.66 6.99
N PHE A 315 -6.49 -28.29 7.60
CA PHE A 315 -7.50 -27.50 6.90
C PHE A 315 -7.02 -26.08 6.55
N GLU A 316 -6.38 -25.36 7.47
CA GLU A 316 -5.84 -24.02 7.15
C GLU A 316 -4.70 -24.09 6.13
N PHE A 317 -3.87 -25.12 6.20
CA PHE A 317 -2.78 -25.35 5.25
C PHE A 317 -3.32 -25.63 3.85
N TYR A 318 -4.39 -26.44 3.75
CA TYR A 318 -5.07 -26.67 2.48
C TYR A 318 -5.69 -25.38 1.91
N ASP A 319 -6.36 -24.59 2.75
CA ASP A 319 -6.94 -23.31 2.33
C ASP A 319 -5.84 -22.34 1.86
N LEU A 320 -4.69 -22.28 2.54
CA LEU A 320 -3.52 -21.50 2.13
C LEU A 320 -2.95 -21.93 0.78
N LEU A 321 -2.73 -23.23 0.58
CA LEU A 321 -2.24 -23.77 -0.69
C LEU A 321 -3.20 -23.45 -1.84
N LYS A 322 -4.51 -23.58 -1.59
CA LYS A 322 -5.52 -23.25 -2.58
C LYS A 322 -5.46 -21.77 -2.96
N ASP A 323 -5.41 -20.89 -1.96
CA ASP A 323 -5.35 -19.45 -2.19
C ASP A 323 -4.09 -19.08 -3.01
N GLU A 324 -2.93 -19.66 -2.72
CA GLU A 324 -1.70 -19.43 -3.50
C GLU A 324 -1.82 -19.88 -4.97
N ILE A 325 -2.39 -21.07 -5.22
CA ILE A 325 -2.59 -21.59 -6.58
C ILE A 325 -3.56 -20.70 -7.37
N ASP A 326 -4.66 -20.28 -6.76
CA ASP A 326 -5.69 -19.47 -7.43
C ASP A 326 -5.19 -18.03 -7.68
N THR A 327 -4.30 -17.49 -6.83
CA THR A 327 -3.67 -16.17 -7.05
C THR A 327 -2.72 -16.18 -8.25
N ASN A 328 -1.90 -17.23 -8.41
CA ASN A 328 -1.00 -17.39 -9.56
C ASN A 328 -1.76 -17.51 -10.89
N LYS A 329 -3.00 -18.04 -10.88
CA LYS A 329 -3.84 -18.12 -12.08
C LYS A 329 -4.31 -16.77 -12.60
N LYS A 330 -4.50 -15.77 -11.71
CA LYS A 330 -4.96 -14.43 -12.09
C LYS A 330 -3.84 -13.51 -12.57
N SER A 331 -2.60 -13.76 -12.16
CA SER A 331 -1.42 -13.01 -12.62
C SER A 331 -0.85 -13.51 -13.97
N SER A 332 -1.43 -14.58 -14.54
CA SER A 332 -0.96 -15.25 -15.75
C SER A 332 -1.87 -15.02 -16.98
N CYS A 333 -2.87 -14.14 -16.88
CA CYS A 333 -3.81 -13.81 -17.96
C CYS A 333 -3.63 -12.38 -18.44
#